data_AF-A0A8T3PMG1-F1
#
_entry.id   AF-A0A8T3PMG1-F1
#
_cell.length_a   1.000
_cell.length_b   1.000
_cell.length_c   1.000
_cell.angle_alpha   90.00
_cell.angle_beta   90.00
_cell.angle_gamma   90.00
#
_symmetry.space_group_name_H-M   'P 1'
#
loop_
_entity.id
_entity.type
_entity.pdbx_description
1 polymer ?
#
loop_
_entity_poly.entity_id
_entity_poly.type
_entity_poly.pdbx_seq_one_letter_code
_entity_poly.pdbx_strand_id
1 'polypeptide(L)' 'MDEAIAWGAFQIGCRTSKRLPLVDALIAAAAQARGARLVHRDGHLAAMPLELVEQIQPPDPVSG' A
#
# COMPACT_ATOMS: atom_id res chain seq x y z
N MET A 1 11.48 -13.09 5.87
CA MET A 1 10.81 -11.78 5.82
C MET A 1 11.68 -10.79 6.59
N ASP A 2 11.86 -9.58 6.08
CA ASP A 2 12.55 -8.52 6.80
C ASP A 2 11.69 -8.04 7.98
N GLU A 3 12.26 -7.96 9.18
CA GLU A 3 11.57 -7.55 10.41
C GLU A 3 11.03 -6.13 10.31
N ALA A 4 11.76 -5.23 9.64
CA ALA A 4 11.34 -3.85 9.42
C ALA A 4 10.06 -3.78 8.56
N ILE A 5 9.94 -4.64 7.55
CA ILE A 5 8.76 -4.72 6.68
C ILE A 5 7.58 -5.34 7.44
N ALA A 6 7.82 -6.36 8.26
CA ALA A 6 6.78 -6.97 9.09
C ALA A 6 6.17 -5.93 10.06
N TRP A 7 7.03 -5.16 10.72
CA TRP A 7 6.59 -4.11 11.64
C TRP A 7 5.87 -2.97 10.92
N GLY A 8 6.40 -2.52 9.77
CA GLY A 8 5.74 -1.50 8.94
C GLY A 8 4.35 -1.93 8.51
N ALA A 9 4.16 -3.18 8.10
CA ALA A 9 2.85 -3.71 7.68
C ALA A 9 1.85 -3.72 8.84
N PHE A 10 2.30 -4.09 10.04
CA PHE A 10 1.48 -4.01 11.24
C PHE A 10 1.04 -2.56 11.54
N GLN A 11 1.96 -1.61 11.49
CA GLN A 11 1.65 -0.19 11.70
C GLN A 11 0.67 0.37 10.66
N ILE A 12 0.83 0.00 9.39
CA ILE A 12 -0.07 0.38 8.29
C ILE A 12 -1.47 -0.20 8.53
N GLY A 13 -1.55 -1.46 8.96
CA GLY A 13 -2.81 -2.10 9.31
C GLY A 13 -3.52 -1.41 10.48
N CYS A 14 -2.79 -0.95 11.50
CA CYS A 14 -3.35 -0.21 12.63
C CYS A 14 -3.84 1.20 12.27
N ARG A 15 -3.27 1.84 11.25
CA ARG A 15 -3.59 3.22 10.84
C ARG A 15 -4.63 3.30 9.73
N THR A 16 -4.95 2.18 9.09
CA THR A 16 -5.97 2.13 8.03
C THR A 16 -7.35 1.92 8.65
N SER A 17 -8.29 2.81 8.35
CA SER A 17 -9.66 2.77 8.89
C SER A 17 -10.47 1.55 8.44
N LYS A 18 -10.10 0.93 7.33
CA LYS A 18 -10.72 -0.27 6.77
C LYS A 18 -9.75 -1.45 6.88
N ARG A 19 -10.25 -2.65 7.15
CA ARG A 19 -9.37 -3.83 7.30
C ARG A 19 -8.66 -4.10 5.97
N LEU A 20 -7.37 -3.78 5.92
CA LEU A 20 -6.50 -4.06 4.78
C LEU A 20 -6.06 -5.53 4.84
N PRO A 21 -6.07 -6.27 3.73
CA PRO A 21 -5.44 -7.59 3.65
C PRO A 21 -3.97 -7.53 4.09
N LEU A 22 -3.48 -8.54 4.81
CA LEU A 22 -2.10 -8.56 5.29
C LEU A 22 -1.10 -8.45 4.14
N VAL A 23 -1.39 -9.07 2.99
CA VAL A 23 -0.53 -9.00 1.81
C VAL A 23 -0.38 -7.57 1.29
N ASP A 24 -1.45 -6.78 1.29
CA ASP A 24 -1.45 -5.40 0.85
C ASP A 24 -0.66 -4.51 1.82
N ALA A 25 -0.81 -4.76 3.13
CA ALA A 25 -0.02 -4.09 4.16
C ALA A 25 1.49 -4.38 4.01
N LEU A 26 1.85 -5.61 3.64
CA LEU A 26 3.24 -6.02 3.38
C LEU A 26 3.80 -5.36 2.13
N ILE A 27 3.02 -5.29 1.06
CA ILE A 27 3.40 -4.62 -0.18
C ILE A 27 3.63 -3.12 0.08
N ALA A 28 2.73 -2.49 0.85
CA ALA A 28 2.87 -1.09 1.23
C ALA A 28 4.11 -0.84 2.11
N ALA A 29 4.34 -1.66 3.13
CA ALA A 29 5.53 -1.54 3.98
C ALA A 29 6.83 -1.74 3.18
N ALA A 30 6.84 -2.67 2.23
CA ALA A 30 7.98 -2.88 1.33
C ALA A 30 8.22 -1.68 0.41
N ALA A 31 7.16 -1.05 -0.11
CA ALA A 31 7.26 0.17 -0.91
C ALA A 31 7.81 1.34 -0.08
N GLN A 32 7.26 1.54 1.13
CA GLN A 32 7.70 2.57 2.07
C GLN A 32 9.19 2.43 2.41
N ALA A 33 9.65 1.23 2.77
CA ALA A 33 11.03 0.97 3.14
C ALA A 33 12.03 1.26 2.00
N ARG A 34 11.56 1.27 0.75
CA ARG A 34 12.38 1.49 -0.46
C ARG A 34 12.18 2.89 -1.05
N GLY A 35 11.36 3.74 -0.46
CA GLY A 35 10.97 5.04 -1.03
C GLY A 35 10.27 4.89 -2.39
N ALA A 36 9.60 3.76 -2.61
CA ALA A 36 8.92 3.45 -3.85
C ALA A 36 7.45 3.89 -3.80
N ARG A 37 6.87 4.11 -4.99
CA ARG A 37 5.46 4.48 -5.15
C ARG A 37 4.65 3.24 -5.51
N LEU A 38 3.51 3.06 -4.84
CA LEU A 38 2.62 1.92 -5.06
C LEU A 38 1.70 2.19 -6.24
N VAL A 39 1.87 1.44 -7.33
CA VAL A 39 0.97 1.50 -8.49
C VAL A 39 -0.13 0.46 -8.30
N HIS A 40 -1.39 0.89 -8.19
CA HIS A 40 -2.52 -0.04 -8.05
C HIS A 40 -3.80 0.49 -8.71
N ARG A 41 -4.69 -0.44 -9.05
CA ARG A 41 -6.10 -0.16 -9.42
C ARG A 41 -7.09 -0.67 -8.38
N ASP A 42 -6.60 -1.26 -7.30
CA ASP A 42 -7.42 -1.88 -6.25
C ASP A 42 -7.98 -0.80 -5.30
N GLY A 43 -9.28 -0.88 -5.01
CA GLY A 43 -9.97 -0.01 -4.08
C GLY A 43 -9.60 -0.25 -2.61
N HIS A 44 -9.05 -1.41 -2.25
CA HIS A 44 -8.55 -1.67 -0.91
C HIS A 44 -7.27 -0.88 -0.63
N LEU A 45 -6.37 -0.82 -1.60
CA LEU A 45 -5.15 -0.01 -1.51
C LEU A 45 -5.48 1.48 -1.56
N ALA A 46 -6.51 1.89 -2.29
CA ALA A 46 -6.98 3.28 -2.31
C ALA A 46 -7.51 3.77 -0.95
N ALA A 47 -7.93 2.85 -0.06
CA ALA A 47 -8.34 3.19 1.30
C ALA A 47 -7.15 3.42 2.25
N MET A 48 -5.91 3.16 1.80
CA MET A 48 -4.71 3.37 2.58
C MET A 48 -4.34 4.86 2.61
N PRO A 49 -3.98 5.42 3.78
CA PRO A 49 -3.57 6.82 3.89
C PRO A 49 -2.33 7.12 3.04
N LEU A 50 -2.37 8.24 2.28
CA LEU A 50 -1.25 8.68 1.43
C LEU A 50 -0.02 9.10 2.25
N GLU A 51 -0.18 9.42 3.54
CA GLU A 51 0.94 9.74 4.43
C GLU A 51 1.80 8.51 4.76
N LEU A 52 1.29 7.29 4.50
CA LEU A 52 2.01 6.05 4.76
C LEU A 52 2.79 5.58 3.53
N VAL A 53 2.17 5.67 2.35
CA VAL A 53 2.75 5.27 1.07
C VAL A 53 2.21 6.17 -0.02
N GLU A 54 3.11 6.69 -0.86
CA GLU A 54 2.73 7.36 -2.08
C GLU A 54 2.11 6.38 -3.08
N GLN A 55 0.94 6.73 -3.60
CA GLN A 55 0.18 5.89 -4.52
C GLN A 55 0.12 6.52 -5.92
N ILE A 56 0.06 5.67 -6.94
CA ILE A 56 -0.21 6.03 -8.33
C ILE A 56 -1.37 5.18 -8.80
N GLN A 57 -2.49 5.83 -9.12
CA GLN A 57 -3.55 5.19 -9.88
C GLN A 57 -3.23 5.34 -11.37
N PRO A 58 -2.89 4.26 -12.08
CA PRO A 58 -2.64 4.34 -13.51
C PRO A 58 -3.96 4.68 -14.22
N PRO A 59 -3.91 5.43 -15.34
CA PRO A 59 -5.11 5.77 -16.09
C PRO A 59 -5.86 4.50 -16.52
N ASP A 60 -7.17 4.63 -16.72
CA ASP A 60 -7.97 3.55 -17.29
C ASP A 60 -7.37 3.14 -18.63
N PRO A 61 -7.31 1.83 -18.93
CA PRO A 61 -6.79 1.38 -20.22
C PRO A 61 -7.66 2.00 -21.31
N VAL A 62 -7.03 2.81 -22.17
CA VAL A 62 -7.69 3.40 -23.33
C VAL A 62 -8.25 2.24 -24.14
N SER A 63 -9.58 2.15 -24.21
CA SER A 63 -10.25 1.20 -25.11
C SER A 63 -10.01 1.71 -26.53
N GLY A 64 -9.00 1.15 -27.18
CA GLY A 64 -8.71 1.32 -28.60
C GLY A 64 -9.31 0.18 -29.41
#